data_AF-A0A166TL80-F1
#
_entry.id   AF-A0A166TL80-F1
#
_cell.length_a   1.000
_cell.length_b   1.000
_cell.length_c   1.000
_cell.angle_alpha   90.00
_cell.angle_beta   90.00
_cell.angle_gamma   90.00
#
_symmetry.space_group_name_H-M   'P 1'
#
loop_
_entity.id
_entity.type
_entity.pdbx_description
1 polymer ?
#
loop_
_entity_poly.entity_id
_entity_poly.type
_entity_poly.pdbx_seq_one_letter_code
_entity_poly.pdbx_strand_id
1 'polypeptide(L)'
;LGSDAEFLLDDSDDASSSDSEPPRAPVAESITQRDSGCGQGACWTGAAFIPSSSPAEQEPPPDLPPIEAYMNTCQNTKSFPELNRAFTAPFSLGQAILTEVSPLPDLDLPISKTEQAHLMLAYLRGAGTWCETTDSDKHFTVKSIHSMVESKAFFAAALSLSSRQLDAIKGRHRQTALELYQYTIRLLIQEDPAEADTSILATCTLLCVYEMMASSVEDWRRHLKGCAGLLKSRNWSGSSRGIVKSCFWAFARIDIWAAFTIGQMTLIPTECWVEHDSIPSVLDIGDVDDYCNLAILIFAKIVNSLVSNPVSPKSQPRILTERLWKDLSQWWKFRPREVCPLMRADATGTNSPFPVTIFSRSSSICGNTFYHAGSILLLETGLVKADLMGQDTLTLCRLQFDALWHARELGGISMSNDSHANWVNHLQPLYIAGRAFANSSHRGRHWGRDGSLSDTYECSDHVVEDFASEKLALLRHLARIERETGWKTSERSAELRNLWGFA
;
A
#
# COMPACT_ATOMS: atom_id res chain seq x y z
N LEU A 1 -15.94 37.05 -53.82
CA LEU A 1 -17.14 36.20 -53.94
C LEU A 1 -17.14 35.34 -52.67
N GLY A 2 -17.47 35.89 -51.49
CA GLY A 2 -18.84 36.15 -51.00
C GLY A 2 -19.42 34.83 -50.50
N SER A 3 -19.92 34.63 -49.28
CA SER A 3 -20.36 35.56 -48.22
C SER A 3 -20.62 34.75 -46.93
N ASP A 4 -20.24 35.33 -45.78
CA ASP A 4 -20.99 35.53 -44.51
C ASP A 4 -22.04 34.52 -43.99
N ALA A 5 -21.93 34.17 -42.70
CA ALA A 5 -22.85 34.66 -41.66
C ALA A 5 -22.42 34.24 -40.24
N GLU A 6 -21.98 35.23 -39.45
CA GLU A 6 -22.01 35.24 -37.98
C GLU A 6 -23.45 35.32 -37.46
N PHE A 7 -23.69 34.85 -36.24
CA PHE A 7 -24.79 35.34 -35.40
C PHE A 7 -24.24 35.65 -34.01
N LEU A 8 -24.05 36.95 -33.77
CA LEU A 8 -24.00 37.61 -32.47
C LEU A 8 -25.44 37.88 -32.02
N LEU A 9 -25.72 37.73 -30.73
CA LEU A 9 -26.68 38.56 -30.01
C LEU A 9 -26.06 38.90 -28.65
N ASP A 10 -25.79 40.19 -28.50
CA ASP A 10 -25.51 40.91 -27.26
C ASP A 10 -26.69 41.86 -27.00
N ASP A 11 -26.63 42.49 -25.82
CA ASP A 11 -27.45 43.57 -25.24
C ASP A 11 -28.52 43.12 -24.21
N SER A 12 -28.26 43.27 -22.89
CA SER A 12 -28.21 44.51 -22.07
C SER A 12 -29.63 45.06 -21.83
N ASP A 13 -30.09 45.52 -20.66
CA ASP A 13 -29.59 45.89 -19.34
C ASP A 13 -30.79 45.72 -18.36
N ASP A 14 -30.55 45.54 -17.05
CA ASP A 14 -30.97 46.54 -16.05
C ASP A 14 -30.74 46.10 -14.59
N ALA A 15 -30.31 47.10 -13.82
CA ALA A 15 -29.85 47.07 -12.46
C ALA A 15 -30.93 46.75 -11.41
N SER A 16 -30.53 46.09 -10.31
CA SER A 16 -30.84 46.63 -8.97
C SER A 16 -29.88 46.07 -7.90
N SER A 17 -29.29 47.02 -7.20
CA SER A 17 -28.46 46.89 -6.01
C SER A 17 -29.27 46.46 -4.79
N SER A 18 -28.74 45.55 -3.98
CA SER A 18 -28.92 45.62 -2.53
C SER A 18 -27.78 44.87 -1.81
N ASP A 19 -26.92 45.64 -1.18
CA ASP A 19 -25.98 45.23 -0.15
C ASP A 19 -26.66 44.44 0.97
N SER A 20 -26.03 43.36 1.43
CA SER A 20 -26.18 42.89 2.81
C SER A 20 -25.01 41.99 3.22
N GLU A 21 -24.14 42.56 4.04
CA GLU A 21 -23.08 41.88 4.79
C GLU A 21 -23.60 40.78 5.74
N PRO A 22 -22.75 39.81 6.14
CA PRO A 22 -23.15 38.68 6.97
C PRO A 22 -23.21 39.03 8.46
N PRO A 23 -24.09 38.38 9.26
CA PRO A 23 -24.13 38.63 10.70
C PRO A 23 -22.98 37.91 11.43
N ARG A 24 -22.27 38.70 12.24
CA ARG A 24 -21.22 38.31 13.19
C ARG A 24 -21.78 37.47 14.34
N ALA A 25 -20.93 36.57 14.83
CA ALA A 25 -21.09 35.81 16.07
C ALA A 25 -21.19 36.70 17.33
N PRO A 26 -21.87 36.25 18.40
CA PRO A 26 -21.74 36.86 19.70
C PRO A 26 -20.52 36.30 20.46
N VAL A 27 -19.69 37.24 20.91
CA VAL A 27 -18.67 37.07 21.95
C VAL A 27 -19.39 36.91 23.28
N ALA A 28 -19.04 35.87 24.05
CA ALA A 28 -19.40 35.76 25.46
C ALA A 28 -18.13 35.86 26.31
N GLU A 29 -18.20 36.78 27.26
CA GLU A 29 -17.14 37.24 28.14
C GLU A 29 -16.69 36.17 29.15
N SER A 30 -15.41 36.24 29.47
CA SER A 30 -14.75 35.63 30.61
C SER A 30 -15.30 36.17 31.94
N ILE A 31 -15.67 35.29 32.86
CA ILE A 31 -15.71 35.60 34.29
C ILE A 31 -14.84 34.59 35.06
N THR A 32 -13.79 35.15 35.65
CA THR A 32 -12.91 34.58 36.67
C THR A 32 -13.54 34.65 38.06
N GLN A 33 -13.48 33.57 38.82
CA GLN A 33 -13.45 33.50 40.30
C GLN A 33 -13.12 32.04 40.67
N ARG A 34 -11.88 31.65 40.97
CA ARG A 34 -11.14 31.66 42.25
C ARG A 34 -11.95 31.40 43.54
N ASP A 35 -11.31 30.54 44.34
CA ASP A 35 -11.45 30.21 45.78
C ASP A 35 -12.59 29.23 46.14
N SER A 36 -12.43 28.22 47.02
CA SER A 36 -11.30 27.71 47.82
C SER A 36 -11.77 26.47 48.63
N GLY A 37 -10.83 25.66 49.16
CA GLY A 37 -11.04 24.72 50.29
C GLY A 37 -11.22 23.24 49.88
N CYS A 38 -10.25 22.33 49.98
CA CYS A 38 -9.49 21.79 51.14
C CYS A 38 -10.29 20.81 52.03
N GLY A 39 -9.73 19.61 52.26
CA GLY A 39 -10.18 18.60 53.23
C GLY A 39 -10.34 17.20 52.60
N GLN A 40 -9.34 16.31 52.67
CA GLN A 40 -9.23 15.19 53.66
C GLN A 40 -10.42 14.21 53.59
N GLY A 41 -10.30 12.88 53.52
CA GLY A 41 -9.21 11.93 53.66
C GLY A 41 -9.79 10.50 53.81
N ALA A 42 -8.90 9.51 53.96
CA ALA A 42 -9.11 8.12 54.40
C ALA A 42 -9.88 7.16 53.44
N CYS A 43 -9.27 6.11 52.89
CA CYS A 43 -8.68 4.90 53.51
C CYS A 43 -9.75 3.89 54.00
N TRP A 44 -9.79 2.72 53.34
CA TRP A 44 -10.32 1.47 53.89
C TRP A 44 -9.35 0.32 53.56
N THR A 45 -8.56 -0.06 54.56
CA THR A 45 -8.06 -1.43 54.83
C THR A 45 -9.26 -2.35 55.13
N GLY A 46 -9.33 -3.65 54.84
CA GLY A 46 -8.35 -4.74 54.95
C GLY A 46 -9.01 -5.89 55.75
N ALA A 47 -8.65 -7.15 55.46
CA ALA A 47 -8.79 -8.39 56.27
C ALA A 47 -9.09 -9.61 55.35
N ALA A 48 -8.52 -10.82 55.48
CA ALA A 48 -7.62 -11.41 56.47
C ALA A 48 -6.89 -12.65 55.90
N PHE A 49 -5.70 -12.94 56.47
CA PHE A 49 -4.91 -14.18 56.40
C PHE A 49 -5.56 -15.32 57.24
N ILE A 50 -5.16 -16.60 57.18
CA ILE A 50 -4.01 -17.32 57.85
C ILE A 50 -4.26 -18.87 57.62
N PRO A 51 -3.36 -19.90 57.73
CA PRO A 51 -1.91 -20.09 57.46
C PRO A 51 -1.47 -21.43 56.78
N SER A 52 -0.18 -21.46 56.41
CA SER A 52 0.86 -22.52 56.59
C SER A 52 0.78 -23.92 55.94
N SER A 53 1.77 -24.20 55.08
CA SER A 53 2.80 -25.25 55.30
C SER A 53 3.98 -25.08 54.31
N SER A 54 5.20 -24.92 54.84
CA SER A 54 6.51 -24.98 54.15
C SER A 54 7.17 -26.36 54.38
N PRO A 55 8.39 -26.67 53.87
CA PRO A 55 9.11 -26.20 52.67
C PRO A 55 9.62 -27.39 51.80
N ALA A 56 9.98 -27.12 50.55
CA ALA A 56 10.99 -27.92 49.85
C ALA A 56 11.94 -26.97 49.12
N GLU A 57 13.22 -27.06 49.46
CA GLU A 57 14.34 -26.32 48.88
C GLU A 57 14.50 -26.67 47.39
N GLN A 58 14.65 -25.65 46.55
CA GLN A 58 15.30 -25.74 45.25
C GLN A 58 15.93 -24.39 44.91
N GLU A 59 17.15 -24.47 44.39
CA GLU A 59 18.17 -23.42 44.18
C GLU A 59 17.71 -22.14 43.45
N PRO A 60 18.42 -21.00 43.65
CA PRO A 60 18.15 -19.78 42.89
C PRO A 60 18.51 -19.94 41.40
N PRO A 61 17.75 -19.32 40.47
CA PRO A 61 18.08 -19.35 39.05
C PRO A 61 19.35 -18.51 38.78
N PRO A 62 20.15 -18.85 37.75
CA PRO A 62 21.34 -18.10 37.43
C PRO A 62 21.01 -16.75 36.79
N ASP A 63 21.81 -15.74 37.12
CA ASP A 63 21.76 -14.40 36.57
C ASP A 63 21.81 -14.39 35.02
N LEU A 64 20.90 -13.64 34.41
CA LEU A 64 20.88 -13.36 32.97
C LEU A 64 22.06 -12.44 32.60
N PRO A 65 22.84 -12.73 31.55
CA PRO A 65 23.95 -11.86 31.14
C PRO A 65 23.45 -10.64 30.34
N PRO A 66 24.25 -9.56 30.23
CA PRO A 66 23.89 -8.35 29.50
C PRO A 66 23.79 -8.58 27.98
N ILE A 67 23.02 -7.71 27.32
CA ILE A 67 22.56 -7.76 25.90
C ILE A 67 23.68 -7.72 24.83
N GLU A 68 24.97 -7.75 25.18
CA GLU A 68 26.08 -7.65 24.22
C GLU A 68 26.56 -8.99 23.61
N ALA A 69 25.99 -10.14 23.98
CA ALA A 69 26.46 -11.44 23.51
C ALA A 69 25.80 -11.98 22.22
N TYR A 70 24.82 -11.30 21.63
CA TYR A 70 24.12 -11.78 20.43
C TYR A 70 24.67 -11.27 19.08
N MET A 71 25.71 -10.44 19.07
CA MET A 71 26.25 -9.85 17.82
C MET A 71 27.43 -10.58 17.16
N ASN A 72 27.95 -11.69 17.71
CA ASN A 72 29.21 -12.28 17.23
C ASN A 72 29.16 -13.69 16.60
N THR A 73 28.00 -14.19 16.17
CA THR A 73 27.90 -15.54 15.53
C THR A 73 27.74 -15.55 14.00
N CYS A 74 27.93 -14.43 13.32
CA CYS A 74 28.01 -14.40 11.84
C CYS A 74 29.46 -14.37 11.32
N GLN A 75 30.36 -15.19 11.87
CA GLN A 75 31.71 -15.39 11.31
C GLN A 75 32.17 -16.84 11.49
N ASN A 76 31.57 -17.79 10.77
CA ASN A 76 32.24 -19.04 10.42
C ASN A 76 31.39 -19.88 9.45
N THR A 77 31.76 -19.88 8.16
CA THR A 77 31.42 -20.98 7.26
C THR A 77 32.66 -21.43 6.51
N LYS A 78 33.01 -22.69 6.78
CA LYS A 78 34.09 -23.46 6.15
C LYS A 78 33.84 -23.63 4.66
N SER A 79 34.92 -23.56 3.89
CA SER A 79 35.04 -23.78 2.46
C SER A 79 34.57 -25.18 2.01
N PHE A 80 33.78 -25.23 0.94
CA PHE A 80 33.63 -26.40 0.06
C PHE A 80 33.84 -25.96 -1.41
N PRO A 81 34.42 -26.81 -2.29
CA PRO A 81 34.97 -26.37 -3.56
C PRO A 81 33.96 -26.27 -4.70
N GLU A 82 34.31 -25.39 -5.62
CA GLU A 82 33.64 -24.85 -6.79
C GLU A 82 32.95 -25.87 -7.73
N LEU A 83 31.77 -25.48 -8.24
CA LEU A 83 31.46 -25.63 -9.65
C LEU A 83 31.26 -24.23 -10.26
N ASN A 84 32.28 -23.78 -10.97
CA ASN A 84 32.39 -22.48 -11.61
C ASN A 84 31.27 -22.22 -12.63
N ARG A 85 30.34 -21.35 -12.25
CA ARG A 85 29.75 -20.36 -13.17
C ARG A 85 29.63 -19.06 -12.38
N ALA A 86 30.63 -18.18 -12.52
CA ALA A 86 30.58 -16.85 -11.95
C ALA A 86 29.37 -16.11 -12.55
N PHE A 87 28.29 -16.02 -11.78
CA PHE A 87 27.07 -15.30 -12.14
C PHE A 87 27.13 -13.92 -11.48
N THR A 88 27.27 -12.88 -12.30
CA THR A 88 27.26 -11.49 -11.89
C THR A 88 25.80 -11.03 -11.72
N ALA A 89 25.44 -10.50 -10.55
CA ALA A 89 24.12 -9.91 -10.37
C ALA A 89 23.94 -8.70 -11.32
N PRO A 90 22.74 -8.49 -11.91
CA PRO A 90 22.50 -7.38 -12.84
C PRO A 90 22.45 -6.00 -12.16
N PHE A 91 22.50 -5.93 -10.83
CA PHE A 91 22.71 -4.69 -10.08
C PHE A 91 23.47 -5.04 -8.79
N SER A 92 24.58 -4.36 -8.60
CA SER A 92 25.21 -4.08 -7.32
C SER A 92 25.67 -2.65 -7.48
N LEU A 93 25.09 -1.74 -6.69
CA LEU A 93 25.56 -0.36 -6.63
C LEU A 93 27.08 -0.39 -6.39
N GLY A 94 27.86 0.36 -7.18
CA GLY A 94 29.31 0.46 -7.00
C GLY A 94 30.16 -0.76 -7.40
N GLN A 95 29.66 -1.72 -8.20
CA GLN A 95 30.50 -2.84 -8.68
C GLN A 95 31.72 -2.33 -9.47
N ALA A 96 31.67 -1.13 -10.03
CA ALA A 96 32.77 -0.52 -10.76
C ALA A 96 33.93 -0.05 -9.87
N ILE A 97 33.81 0.07 -8.54
CA ILE A 97 34.93 0.56 -7.70
C ILE A 97 36.00 -0.52 -7.44
N LEU A 98 35.67 -1.80 -7.63
CA LEU A 98 36.66 -2.89 -7.53
C LEU A 98 37.56 -3.03 -8.76
N THR A 99 37.29 -2.28 -9.83
CA THR A 99 38.09 -2.21 -11.04
C THR A 99 38.38 -0.73 -11.28
N GLU A 100 39.63 -0.32 -11.44
CA GLU A 100 39.98 1.08 -11.75
C GLU A 100 39.40 1.52 -13.12
N VAL A 101 38.08 1.73 -13.21
CA VAL A 101 37.40 2.17 -14.43
C VAL A 101 37.52 3.69 -14.47
N SER A 102 38.22 4.20 -15.49
CA SER A 102 38.27 5.64 -15.76
C SER A 102 36.85 6.20 -15.84
N PRO A 103 36.58 7.44 -15.34
CA PRO A 103 35.28 8.06 -15.49
C PRO A 103 34.90 8.03 -16.97
N LEU A 104 33.75 7.43 -17.29
CA LEU A 104 33.22 7.48 -18.65
C LEU A 104 33.08 8.97 -19.03
N PRO A 105 33.40 9.36 -20.28
CA PRO A 105 33.17 10.73 -20.74
C PRO A 105 31.72 11.13 -20.44
N ASP A 106 31.49 12.42 -20.14
CA ASP A 106 30.15 12.99 -19.89
C ASP A 106 29.16 12.39 -20.89
N LEU A 107 28.36 11.42 -20.44
CA LEU A 107 27.46 10.70 -21.32
C LEU A 107 26.31 11.67 -21.61
N ASP A 108 26.24 12.18 -22.83
CA ASP A 108 25.08 12.92 -23.27
C ASP A 108 23.84 12.04 -23.16
N LEU A 109 22.75 12.62 -22.65
CA LEU A 109 21.47 11.93 -22.55
C LEU A 109 21.02 11.53 -23.97
N PRO A 110 20.56 10.27 -24.20
CA PRO A 110 20.36 9.73 -25.55
C PRO A 110 19.10 10.25 -26.26
N ILE A 111 18.64 11.47 -25.97
CA ILE A 111 17.42 12.07 -26.52
C ILE A 111 17.53 13.60 -26.65
N SER A 112 16.79 14.17 -27.59
CA SER A 112 16.72 15.62 -27.82
C SER A 112 16.10 16.37 -26.64
N LYS A 113 16.38 17.68 -26.51
CA LYS A 113 15.76 18.55 -25.50
C LYS A 113 14.23 18.61 -25.61
N THR A 114 13.69 18.52 -26.82
CA THR A 114 12.24 18.48 -27.05
C THR A 114 11.62 17.20 -26.49
N GLU A 115 12.25 16.05 -26.71
CA GLU A 115 11.77 14.78 -26.15
C GLU A 115 11.94 14.76 -24.62
N GLN A 116 13.04 15.32 -24.08
CA GLN A 116 13.22 15.50 -22.64
C GLN A 116 12.05 16.27 -22.02
N ALA A 117 11.67 17.42 -22.61
CA ALA A 117 10.56 18.23 -22.12
C ALA A 117 9.20 17.49 -22.21
N HIS A 118 8.97 16.77 -23.32
CA HIS A 118 7.74 15.97 -23.50
C HIS A 118 7.60 14.86 -22.44
N LEU A 119 8.67 14.08 -22.26
CA LEU A 119 8.71 12.98 -21.29
C LEU A 119 8.63 13.49 -19.85
N MET A 120 9.31 14.60 -19.53
CA MET A 120 9.23 15.19 -18.19
C MET A 120 7.81 15.67 -17.87
N LEU A 121 7.13 16.31 -18.82
CA LEU A 121 5.73 16.70 -18.64
C LEU A 121 4.82 15.48 -18.43
N ALA A 122 5.06 14.39 -19.17
CA ALA A 122 4.34 13.14 -19.00
C ALA A 122 4.61 12.49 -17.64
N TYR A 123 5.86 12.53 -17.16
CA TYR A 123 6.24 12.06 -15.83
C TYR A 123 5.47 12.77 -14.72
N LEU A 124 5.51 14.12 -14.71
CA LEU A 124 4.86 14.94 -13.68
C LEU A 124 3.34 14.73 -13.60
N ARG A 125 2.70 14.48 -14.75
CA ARG A 125 1.25 14.28 -14.85
C ARG A 125 0.81 12.82 -14.71
N GLY A 126 1.75 11.89 -14.74
CA GLY A 126 1.50 10.46 -14.82
C GLY A 126 2.36 9.69 -13.82
N ALA A 127 3.37 9.00 -14.32
CA ALA A 127 4.13 8.02 -13.54
C ALA A 127 4.81 8.54 -12.27
N GLY A 128 5.15 9.83 -12.19
CA GLY A 128 5.72 10.42 -10.97
C GLY A 128 4.80 10.32 -9.76
N THR A 129 3.47 10.35 -10.00
CA THR A 129 2.47 10.28 -8.94
C THR A 129 2.33 8.91 -8.29
N TRP A 130 2.80 7.84 -8.94
CA TRP A 130 2.60 6.45 -8.49
C TRP A 130 3.33 6.13 -7.18
N CYS A 131 4.46 6.80 -6.92
CA CYS A 131 5.19 6.67 -5.67
C CYS A 131 4.59 7.51 -4.52
N GLU A 132 3.63 8.40 -4.82
CA GLU A 132 3.15 9.42 -3.89
C GLU A 132 1.82 9.07 -3.22
N THR A 133 1.37 7.81 -3.36
CA THR A 133 0.03 7.40 -2.88
C THR A 133 -0.18 7.64 -1.37
N THR A 134 0.89 7.57 -0.57
CA THR A 134 0.90 7.93 0.87
C THR A 134 1.90 9.04 1.16
N ASP A 135 1.98 10.01 0.24
CA ASP A 135 2.82 11.21 0.34
C ASP A 135 1.99 12.45 -0.04
N SER A 136 1.31 13.03 0.94
CA SER A 136 0.48 14.22 0.78
C SER A 136 1.28 15.45 0.33
N ASP A 137 2.58 15.47 0.61
CA ASP A 137 3.52 16.50 0.22
C ASP A 137 3.98 16.39 -1.25
N LYS A 138 3.75 15.23 -1.89
CA LYS A 138 4.09 14.96 -3.29
C LYS A 138 5.56 15.25 -3.61
N HIS A 139 6.48 14.53 -2.97
CA HIS A 139 7.91 14.79 -3.11
C HIS A 139 8.46 14.48 -4.50
N PHE A 140 7.90 13.50 -5.22
CA PHE A 140 8.33 13.11 -6.57
C PHE A 140 7.86 14.06 -7.68
N THR A 141 6.80 14.85 -7.44
CA THR A 141 6.21 15.71 -8.48
C THR A 141 6.13 17.18 -8.11
N VAL A 142 6.21 17.53 -6.83
CA VAL A 142 6.05 18.91 -6.34
C VAL A 142 7.17 19.32 -5.39
N LYS A 143 7.28 18.70 -4.21
CA LYS A 143 8.07 19.27 -3.11
C LYS A 143 9.58 19.13 -3.28
N SER A 144 10.07 18.01 -3.80
CA SER A 144 11.52 17.78 -4.00
C SER A 144 11.94 17.80 -5.47
N ILE A 145 11.02 18.02 -6.41
CA ILE A 145 11.30 17.78 -7.82
C ILE A 145 12.44 18.63 -8.38
N HIS A 146 12.55 19.90 -7.98
CA HIS A 146 13.59 20.79 -8.46
C HIS A 146 15.00 20.31 -8.08
N SER A 147 15.21 19.87 -6.84
CA SER A 147 16.51 19.32 -6.44
C SER A 147 16.73 17.92 -7.01
N MET A 148 15.69 17.10 -7.14
CA MET A 148 15.83 15.75 -7.69
C MET A 148 16.25 15.76 -9.17
N VAL A 149 15.74 16.69 -10.00
CA VAL A 149 16.13 16.75 -11.43
C VAL A 149 17.55 17.26 -11.68
N GLU A 150 18.23 17.82 -10.68
CA GLU A 150 19.65 18.14 -10.77
C GLU A 150 20.52 16.86 -10.84
N SER A 151 20.03 15.75 -10.28
CA SER A 151 20.64 14.44 -10.43
C SER A 151 20.38 13.87 -11.82
N LYS A 152 21.46 13.67 -12.60
CA LYS A 152 21.40 13.05 -13.93
C LYS A 152 20.72 11.68 -13.89
N ALA A 153 20.99 10.90 -12.85
CA ALA A 153 20.41 9.57 -12.67
C ALA A 153 18.90 9.66 -12.46
N PHE A 154 18.45 10.48 -11.52
CA PHE A 154 17.02 10.63 -11.24
C PHE A 154 16.27 11.14 -12.47
N PHE A 155 16.81 12.17 -13.13
CA PHE A 155 16.19 12.73 -14.33
C PHE A 155 16.05 11.67 -15.42
N ALA A 156 17.11 10.91 -15.72
CA ALA A 156 17.06 9.84 -16.71
C ALA A 156 16.06 8.73 -16.34
N ALA A 157 15.97 8.36 -15.05
CA ALA A 157 15.00 7.39 -14.54
C ALA A 157 13.55 7.85 -14.75
N ALA A 158 13.26 9.12 -14.43
CA ALA A 158 11.95 9.73 -14.63
C ALA A 158 11.52 9.75 -16.10
N LEU A 159 12.44 10.07 -17.01
CA LEU A 159 12.18 10.04 -18.46
C LEU A 159 12.01 8.60 -18.98
N SER A 160 12.81 7.65 -18.47
CA SER A 160 12.69 6.23 -18.82
C SER A 160 11.32 5.68 -18.44
N LEU A 161 10.86 5.95 -17.20
CA LEU A 161 9.58 5.50 -16.68
C LEU A 161 8.39 6.09 -17.45
N SER A 162 8.41 7.41 -17.70
CA SER A 162 7.34 8.05 -18.49
C SER A 162 7.33 7.60 -19.94
N SER A 163 8.50 7.39 -20.56
CA SER A 163 8.61 6.84 -21.91
C SER A 163 7.99 5.44 -21.98
N ARG A 164 8.31 4.57 -21.00
CA ARG A 164 7.71 3.24 -20.86
C ARG A 164 6.20 3.28 -20.67
N GLN A 165 5.70 4.19 -19.83
CA GLN A 165 4.27 4.38 -19.62
C GLN A 165 3.56 4.75 -20.92
N LEU A 166 4.08 5.76 -21.64
CA LEU A 166 3.48 6.22 -22.90
C LEU A 166 3.50 5.12 -23.97
N ASP A 167 4.58 4.35 -24.02
CA ASP A 167 4.70 3.20 -24.92
C ASP A 167 3.66 2.14 -24.62
N ALA A 168 3.46 1.80 -23.34
CA ALA A 168 2.45 0.84 -22.92
C ALA A 168 1.02 1.32 -23.26
N ILE A 169 0.68 2.57 -22.96
CA ILE A 169 -0.64 3.15 -23.28
C ILE A 169 -0.90 3.18 -24.78
N LYS A 170 0.11 3.51 -25.58
CA LYS A 170 -0.02 3.64 -27.05
C LYS A 170 0.18 2.33 -27.80
N GLY A 171 0.49 1.22 -27.12
CA GLY A 171 0.84 -0.04 -27.75
C GLY A 171 2.08 0.06 -28.65
N ARG A 172 3.08 0.87 -28.26
CA ARG A 172 4.32 1.09 -29.01
C ARG A 172 5.49 0.39 -28.32
N HIS A 173 6.47 -0.03 -29.12
CA HIS A 173 7.72 -0.59 -28.63
C HIS A 173 8.89 0.30 -29.09
N ARG A 174 9.04 1.48 -28.49
CA ARG A 174 10.18 2.36 -28.82
C ARG A 174 11.41 1.92 -28.01
N GLN A 175 12.57 2.00 -28.65
CA GLN A 175 13.84 1.68 -28.01
C GLN A 175 14.23 2.74 -26.95
N THR A 176 13.69 3.95 -27.06
CA THR A 176 13.99 5.11 -26.20
C THR A 176 13.84 4.80 -24.70
N ALA A 177 12.77 4.10 -24.29
CA ALA A 177 12.57 3.75 -22.88
C ALA A 177 13.70 2.88 -22.34
N LEU A 178 14.13 1.90 -23.14
CA LEU A 178 15.22 0.97 -22.81
C LEU A 178 16.59 1.67 -22.87
N GLU A 179 16.82 2.56 -23.83
CA GLU A 179 18.06 3.37 -23.91
C GLU A 179 18.22 4.28 -22.68
N LEU A 180 17.16 4.97 -22.27
CA LEU A 180 17.15 5.79 -21.05
C LEU A 180 17.34 4.94 -19.78
N TYR A 181 16.72 3.77 -19.72
CA TYR A 181 16.92 2.82 -18.63
C TYR A 181 18.39 2.38 -18.54
N GLN A 182 18.98 1.93 -19.66
CA GLN A 182 20.38 1.52 -19.71
C GLN A 182 21.35 2.66 -19.39
N TYR A 183 21.05 3.87 -19.87
CA TYR A 183 21.80 5.08 -19.50
C TYR A 183 21.77 5.31 -17.99
N THR A 184 20.59 5.22 -17.37
CA THR A 184 20.43 5.37 -15.91
C THR A 184 21.24 4.33 -15.15
N ILE A 185 21.19 3.06 -15.57
CA ILE A 185 21.97 1.98 -14.95
C ILE A 185 23.48 2.26 -15.03
N ARG A 186 23.98 2.80 -16.16
CA ARG A 186 25.40 3.15 -16.29
C ARG A 186 25.82 4.25 -15.32
N LEU A 187 24.96 5.23 -15.04
CA LEU A 187 25.21 6.24 -14.02
C LEU A 187 25.30 5.60 -12.64
N LEU A 188 24.31 4.78 -12.27
CA LEU A 188 24.27 4.11 -10.95
C LEU A 188 25.45 3.17 -10.69
N ILE A 189 26.00 2.52 -11.73
CA ILE A 189 27.17 1.66 -11.59
C ILE A 189 28.42 2.45 -11.17
N GLN A 190 28.51 3.72 -11.56
CA GLN A 190 29.63 4.61 -11.25
C GLN A 190 29.50 5.31 -9.89
N GLU A 191 28.30 5.30 -9.30
CA GLU A 191 28.05 5.91 -8.00
C GLU A 191 28.76 5.12 -6.90
N ASP A 192 29.37 5.85 -5.96
CA ASP A 192 29.89 5.27 -4.73
C ASP A 192 28.71 4.92 -3.80
N PRO A 193 28.52 3.65 -3.43
CA PRO A 193 27.48 3.24 -2.50
C PRO A 193 27.54 3.96 -1.15
N ALA A 194 28.74 4.37 -0.71
CA ALA A 194 28.94 5.11 0.54
C ALA A 194 28.46 6.58 0.45
N GLU A 195 28.42 7.15 -0.76
CA GLU A 195 27.99 8.53 -1.03
C GLU A 195 26.56 8.61 -1.58
N ALA A 196 25.93 7.46 -1.87
CA ALA A 196 24.57 7.38 -2.39
C ALA A 196 23.55 8.14 -1.53
N ASP A 197 23.01 9.22 -2.08
CA ASP A 197 22.12 10.15 -1.40
C ASP A 197 20.63 9.83 -1.63
N THR A 198 19.77 10.77 -1.24
CA THR A 198 18.32 10.61 -1.41
C THR A 198 17.88 10.60 -2.89
N SER A 199 18.65 11.23 -3.79
CA SER A 199 18.37 11.23 -5.24
C SER A 199 18.65 9.85 -5.84
N ILE A 200 19.71 9.17 -5.37
CA ILE A 200 20.01 7.79 -5.77
C ILE A 200 18.92 6.83 -5.29
N LEU A 201 18.45 6.97 -4.05
CA LEU A 201 17.32 6.17 -3.56
C LEU A 201 16.06 6.38 -4.41
N ALA A 202 15.73 7.63 -4.72
CA ALA A 202 14.58 7.96 -5.56
C ALA A 202 14.74 7.42 -6.99
N THR A 203 15.95 7.47 -7.55
CA THR A 203 16.29 6.86 -8.85
C THR A 203 16.02 5.36 -8.84
N CYS A 204 16.58 4.62 -7.87
CA CYS A 204 16.38 3.18 -7.76
C CYS A 204 14.90 2.83 -7.55
N THR A 205 14.16 3.65 -6.79
CA THR A 205 12.72 3.49 -6.62
C THR A 205 11.96 3.61 -7.96
N LEU A 206 12.28 4.60 -8.80
CA LEU A 206 11.66 4.74 -10.13
C LEU A 206 12.03 3.60 -11.07
N LEU A 207 13.26 3.07 -11.00
CA LEU A 207 13.68 1.92 -11.78
C LEU A 207 12.95 0.63 -11.36
N CYS A 208 12.72 0.41 -10.06
CA CYS A 208 11.86 -0.68 -9.59
C CYS A 208 10.47 -0.61 -10.23
N VAL A 209 9.86 0.57 -10.24
CA VAL A 209 8.53 0.79 -10.85
C VAL A 209 8.57 0.57 -12.37
N TYR A 210 9.63 1.01 -13.05
CA TYR A 210 9.84 0.72 -14.47
C TYR A 210 9.89 -0.79 -14.74
N GLU A 211 10.63 -1.53 -13.93
CA GLU A 211 10.79 -2.98 -14.11
C GLU A 211 9.49 -3.74 -13.82
N MET A 212 8.65 -3.25 -12.90
CA MET A 212 7.31 -3.81 -12.71
C MET A 212 6.44 -3.74 -13.97
N MET A 213 6.62 -2.72 -14.81
CA MET A 213 5.93 -2.61 -16.10
C MET A 213 6.59 -3.44 -17.20
N ALA A 214 7.90 -3.70 -17.09
CA ALA A 214 8.72 -4.22 -18.18
C ALA A 214 9.04 -5.71 -18.06
N SER A 215 9.03 -6.28 -16.86
CA SER A 215 9.67 -7.55 -16.52
C SER A 215 8.80 -8.43 -15.61
N SER A 216 9.22 -9.67 -15.38
CA SER A 216 8.54 -10.58 -14.44
C SER A 216 8.81 -10.21 -12.98
N VAL A 217 8.03 -10.80 -12.07
CA VAL A 217 8.15 -10.56 -10.62
C VAL A 217 9.51 -10.93 -10.06
N GLU A 218 10.12 -12.00 -10.56
CA GLU A 218 11.44 -12.43 -10.15
C GLU A 218 12.52 -11.40 -10.50
N ASP A 219 12.36 -10.74 -11.64
CA ASP A 219 13.34 -9.78 -12.14
C ASP A 219 13.30 -8.47 -11.37
N TRP A 220 12.12 -7.85 -11.25
CA TRP A 220 12.02 -6.59 -10.51
C TRP A 220 12.22 -6.78 -9.01
N ARG A 221 11.85 -7.95 -8.45
CA ARG A 221 12.18 -8.27 -7.06
C ARG A 221 13.67 -8.42 -6.84
N ARG A 222 14.43 -8.84 -7.85
CA ARG A 222 15.90 -8.85 -7.77
C ARG A 222 16.36 -7.40 -7.54
N HIS A 223 16.04 -6.46 -8.42
CA HIS A 223 16.43 -5.06 -8.29
C HIS A 223 16.05 -4.45 -6.95
N LEU A 224 14.85 -4.79 -6.46
CA LEU A 224 14.35 -4.37 -5.17
C LEU A 224 15.28 -4.78 -4.00
N LYS A 225 16.00 -5.90 -4.09
CA LYS A 225 17.02 -6.29 -3.09
C LYS A 225 18.14 -5.25 -2.96
N GLY A 226 18.52 -4.61 -4.07
CA GLY A 226 19.51 -3.53 -4.07
C GLY A 226 19.01 -2.31 -3.32
N CYS A 227 17.75 -1.91 -3.57
CA CYS A 227 17.07 -0.85 -2.81
C CYS A 227 17.01 -1.16 -1.31
N ALA A 228 16.65 -2.41 -0.96
CA ALA A 228 16.62 -2.86 0.43
C ALA A 228 18.01 -2.77 1.10
N GLY A 229 19.07 -3.11 0.37
CA GLY A 229 20.45 -2.96 0.84
C GLY A 229 20.81 -1.52 1.15
N LEU A 230 20.47 -0.58 0.26
CA LEU A 230 20.72 0.85 0.44
C LEU A 230 19.92 1.45 1.62
N LEU A 231 18.64 1.09 1.74
CA LEU A 231 17.81 1.51 2.88
C LEU A 231 18.42 1.04 4.21
N LYS A 232 18.86 -0.23 4.28
CA LYS A 232 19.51 -0.79 5.47
C LYS A 232 20.85 -0.13 5.79
N SER A 233 21.72 0.09 4.79
CA SER A 233 23.04 0.67 5.02
C SER A 233 22.99 2.11 5.53
N ARG A 234 21.95 2.87 5.14
CA ARG A 234 21.71 4.25 5.58
C ARG A 234 20.83 4.36 6.83
N ASN A 235 20.35 3.23 7.38
CA ASN A 235 19.34 3.19 8.43
C ASN A 235 18.09 4.02 8.10
N TRP A 236 17.66 3.98 6.84
CA TRP A 236 16.44 4.65 6.36
C TRP A 236 15.24 3.73 6.50
N SER A 237 14.19 4.25 7.13
CA SER A 237 12.94 3.54 7.42
C SER A 237 11.72 4.36 7.02
N GLY A 238 10.53 3.81 7.23
CA GLY A 238 9.25 4.51 7.07
C GLY A 238 9.02 5.64 8.07
N SER A 239 9.84 5.73 9.12
CA SER A 239 9.88 6.86 10.08
C SER A 239 10.83 8.00 9.65
N SER A 240 11.53 7.85 8.52
CA SER A 240 12.34 8.91 7.93
C SER A 240 11.47 10.11 7.52
N ARG A 241 12.09 11.20 7.06
CA ARG A 241 11.39 12.41 6.60
C ARG A 241 11.61 12.64 5.11
N GLY A 242 10.78 13.49 4.53
CA GLY A 242 10.94 13.96 3.16
C GLY A 242 10.82 12.84 2.12
N ILE A 243 11.54 12.99 1.01
CA ILE A 243 11.58 12.02 -0.10
C ILE A 243 11.98 10.61 0.35
N VAL A 244 12.78 10.45 1.41
CA VAL A 244 13.18 9.13 1.93
C VAL A 244 11.97 8.36 2.44
N LYS A 245 11.06 9.02 3.19
CA LYS A 245 9.80 8.43 3.65
C LYS A 245 8.96 7.96 2.46
N SER A 246 8.82 8.82 1.45
CA SER A 246 8.07 8.52 0.23
C SER A 246 8.66 7.32 -0.53
N CYS A 247 9.97 7.29 -0.71
CA CYS A 247 10.69 6.16 -1.31
C CYS A 247 10.49 4.87 -0.51
N PHE A 248 10.59 4.92 0.82
CA PHE A 248 10.42 3.74 1.67
C PHE A 248 9.01 3.15 1.51
N TRP A 249 7.96 3.96 1.57
CA TRP A 249 6.58 3.45 1.46
C TRP A 249 6.21 3.03 0.03
N ALA A 250 6.82 3.64 -1.00
CA ALA A 250 6.75 3.11 -2.36
C ALA A 250 7.44 1.73 -2.46
N PHE A 251 8.67 1.61 -1.98
CA PHE A 251 9.41 0.36 -1.87
C PHE A 251 8.61 -0.73 -1.14
N ALA A 252 8.05 -0.40 0.02
CA ALA A 252 7.30 -1.32 0.86
C ALA A 252 6.11 -1.93 0.11
N ARG A 253 5.32 -1.11 -0.60
CA ARG A 253 4.20 -1.60 -1.41
C ARG A 253 4.65 -2.52 -2.54
N ILE A 254 5.73 -2.15 -3.24
CA ILE A 254 6.30 -2.96 -4.32
C ILE A 254 6.75 -4.33 -3.76
N ASP A 255 7.46 -4.33 -2.63
CA ASP A 255 7.98 -5.54 -1.98
C ASP A 255 6.87 -6.45 -1.46
N ILE A 256 5.83 -5.89 -0.85
CA ILE A 256 4.64 -6.63 -0.42
C ILE A 256 4.02 -7.40 -1.59
N TRP A 257 3.87 -6.77 -2.75
CA TRP A 257 3.27 -7.43 -3.91
C TRP A 257 4.19 -8.51 -4.50
N ALA A 258 5.50 -8.33 -4.39
CA ALA A 258 6.49 -9.35 -4.76
C ALA A 258 6.34 -10.55 -3.84
N ALA A 259 6.40 -10.28 -2.53
CA ALA A 259 6.25 -11.23 -1.43
C ALA A 259 4.98 -12.07 -1.61
N PHE A 260 3.85 -11.41 -1.78
CA PHE A 260 2.56 -12.05 -2.01
C PHE A 260 2.57 -12.93 -3.28
N THR A 261 3.07 -12.42 -4.41
CA THR A 261 2.96 -13.13 -5.69
C THR A 261 3.81 -14.39 -5.75
N ILE A 262 5.03 -14.36 -5.20
CA ILE A 262 5.93 -15.53 -5.23
C ILE A 262 5.93 -16.34 -3.93
N GLY A 263 5.04 -16.04 -2.99
CA GLY A 263 4.91 -16.76 -1.73
C GLY A 263 6.15 -16.70 -0.83
N GLN A 264 6.78 -15.53 -0.72
CA GLN A 264 7.97 -15.30 0.11
C GLN A 264 7.74 -14.14 1.09
N MET A 265 8.57 -14.04 2.13
CA MET A 265 8.53 -12.91 3.07
C MET A 265 9.06 -11.61 2.43
N THR A 266 8.71 -10.45 2.98
CA THR A 266 9.29 -9.15 2.61
C THR A 266 10.82 -9.12 2.79
N LEU A 267 11.51 -8.32 1.98
CA LEU A 267 12.98 -8.19 1.96
C LEU A 267 13.54 -7.50 3.20
N ILE A 268 12.79 -6.56 3.76
CA ILE A 268 13.08 -5.92 5.05
C ILE A 268 12.11 -6.51 6.07
N PRO A 269 12.59 -7.07 7.21
CA PRO A 269 11.73 -7.50 8.30
C PRO A 269 10.79 -6.38 8.73
N THR A 270 9.51 -6.71 8.92
CA THR A 270 8.45 -5.73 9.22
C THR A 270 8.69 -4.94 10.50
N GLU A 271 9.44 -5.52 11.44
CA GLU A 271 9.83 -4.92 12.71
C GLU A 271 10.83 -3.77 12.55
N CYS A 272 11.50 -3.70 11.39
CA CYS A 272 12.47 -2.65 11.07
C CYS A 272 11.86 -1.52 10.21
N TRP A 273 10.56 -1.54 9.93
CA TRP A 273 9.95 -0.57 9.01
C TRP A 273 9.69 0.78 9.65
N VAL A 274 9.34 0.80 10.93
CA VAL A 274 9.00 2.02 11.67
C VAL A 274 9.51 1.90 13.10
N GLU A 275 9.79 3.03 13.73
CA GLU A 275 10.19 3.08 15.15
C GLU A 275 9.02 2.75 16.09
N HIS A 276 7.80 3.15 15.71
CA HIS A 276 6.58 2.96 16.48
C HIS A 276 5.47 2.44 15.58
N ASP A 277 4.97 1.23 15.85
CA ASP A 277 3.94 0.55 15.05
C ASP A 277 2.57 0.48 15.74
N SER A 278 2.31 1.38 16.70
CA SER A 278 1.07 1.39 17.48
C SER A 278 0.09 2.49 17.03
N ILE A 279 -1.21 2.20 17.10
CA ILE A 279 -2.28 3.16 16.80
C ILE A 279 -2.17 4.43 17.65
N PRO A 280 -1.98 4.36 18.99
CA PRO A 280 -1.79 5.57 19.80
C PRO A 280 -0.61 6.43 19.33
N SER A 281 0.51 5.82 18.93
CA SER A 281 1.69 6.55 18.46
C SER A 281 1.41 7.34 17.17
N VAL A 282 0.78 6.71 16.18
CA VAL A 282 0.46 7.42 14.92
C VAL A 282 -0.63 8.48 15.09
N LEU A 283 -1.56 8.27 16.03
CA LEU A 283 -2.57 9.28 16.38
C LEU A 283 -1.97 10.48 17.10
N ASP A 284 -0.97 10.28 17.94
CA ASP A 284 -0.24 11.36 18.65
C ASP A 284 0.57 12.23 17.68
N ILE A 285 1.21 11.60 16.67
CA ILE A 285 1.89 12.32 15.58
C ILE A 285 0.88 13.15 14.76
N GLY A 286 -0.32 12.61 14.53
CA GLY A 286 -1.39 13.29 13.80
C GLY A 286 -1.21 13.35 12.29
N ASP A 287 -0.24 12.63 11.72
CA ASP A 287 -0.02 12.53 10.28
C ASP A 287 -0.94 11.47 9.65
N VAL A 288 -1.80 11.90 8.73
CA VAL A 288 -2.79 11.01 8.08
C VAL A 288 -2.10 9.94 7.23
N ASP A 289 -0.97 10.28 6.62
CA ASP A 289 -0.22 9.34 5.78
C ASP A 289 0.39 8.23 6.65
N ASP A 290 0.99 8.57 7.79
CA ASP A 290 1.47 7.58 8.77
C ASP A 290 0.36 6.67 9.30
N TYR A 291 -0.82 7.22 9.56
CA TYR A 291 -1.97 6.39 9.94
C TYR A 291 -2.35 5.38 8.84
N CYS A 292 -2.34 5.79 7.57
CA CYS A 292 -2.66 4.91 6.45
C CYS A 292 -1.53 3.89 6.18
N ASN A 293 -0.28 4.30 6.37
CA ASN A 293 0.89 3.44 6.27
C ASN A 293 0.87 2.31 7.31
N LEU A 294 0.24 2.52 8.49
CA LEU A 294 0.04 1.46 9.47
C LEU A 294 -0.78 0.27 8.91
N ALA A 295 -1.81 0.52 8.07
CA ALA A 295 -2.54 -0.57 7.41
C ALA A 295 -1.65 -1.35 6.42
N ILE A 296 -0.74 -0.66 5.73
CA ILE A 296 0.24 -1.28 4.82
C ILE A 296 1.20 -2.16 5.62
N LEU A 297 1.70 -1.68 6.77
CA LEU A 297 2.56 -2.47 7.65
C LEU A 297 1.85 -3.71 8.21
N ILE A 298 0.61 -3.58 8.67
CA ILE A 298 -0.17 -4.73 9.15
C ILE A 298 -0.39 -5.73 8.01
N PHE A 299 -0.70 -5.25 6.80
CA PHE A 299 -0.83 -6.13 5.63
C PHE A 299 0.48 -6.84 5.28
N ALA A 300 1.64 -6.18 5.38
CA ALA A 300 2.93 -6.83 5.20
C ALA A 300 3.13 -7.98 6.20
N LYS A 301 2.76 -7.76 7.47
CA LYS A 301 2.79 -8.81 8.51
C LYS A 301 1.84 -9.97 8.17
N ILE A 302 0.66 -9.67 7.59
CA ILE A 302 -0.27 -10.70 7.08
C ILE A 302 0.40 -11.51 5.97
N VAL A 303 0.95 -10.86 4.94
CA VAL A 303 1.65 -11.55 3.84
C VAL A 303 2.79 -12.44 4.37
N ASN A 304 3.61 -11.93 5.28
CA ASN A 304 4.68 -12.71 5.90
C ASN A 304 4.16 -13.90 6.70
N SER A 305 3.01 -13.77 7.38
CA SER A 305 2.40 -14.86 8.13
C SER A 305 1.83 -15.99 7.26
N LEU A 306 1.45 -15.69 6.01
CA LEU A 306 0.96 -16.68 5.05
C LEU A 306 2.08 -17.59 4.53
N VAL A 307 3.34 -17.13 4.61
CA VAL A 307 4.52 -17.92 4.26
C VAL A 307 4.74 -18.97 5.36
N SER A 308 4.06 -20.10 5.23
CA SER A 308 4.11 -21.19 6.21
C SER A 308 5.54 -21.73 6.38
N ASN A 309 6.04 -21.72 7.62
CA ASN A 309 7.17 -22.55 8.02
C ASN A 309 6.60 -23.92 8.47
N PRO A 310 6.89 -25.04 7.79
CA PRO A 310 6.32 -26.36 8.10
C PRO A 310 6.72 -26.93 9.48
N VAL A 311 7.47 -26.18 10.29
CA VAL A 311 8.06 -26.60 11.58
C VAL A 311 7.23 -26.13 12.79
N SER A 312 6.23 -25.27 12.61
CA SER A 312 5.53 -24.63 13.73
C SER A 312 4.29 -25.43 14.22
N PRO A 313 4.08 -25.59 15.54
CA PRO A 313 2.90 -26.23 16.10
C PRO A 313 1.61 -25.49 15.69
N LYS A 314 0.55 -26.25 15.41
CA LYS A 314 -0.76 -25.78 14.88
C LYS A 314 -1.40 -24.61 15.65
N SER A 315 -0.99 -24.33 16.89
CA SER A 315 -1.49 -23.23 17.72
C SER A 315 -0.87 -21.86 17.37
N GLN A 316 0.36 -21.82 16.87
CA GLN A 316 1.08 -20.57 16.59
C GLN A 316 0.48 -19.77 15.42
N PRO A 317 0.03 -20.40 14.30
CA PRO A 317 -0.64 -19.68 13.21
C PRO A 317 -1.96 -19.03 13.64
N ARG A 318 -2.73 -19.68 14.54
CA ARG A 318 -4.01 -19.14 15.01
C ARG A 318 -3.84 -17.88 15.85
N ILE A 319 -2.95 -17.91 16.83
CA ILE A 319 -2.69 -16.77 17.72
C ILE A 319 -2.21 -15.56 16.90
N LEU A 320 -1.32 -15.80 15.92
CA LEU A 320 -0.85 -14.75 15.04
C LEU A 320 -1.98 -14.17 14.17
N THR A 321 -2.81 -15.03 13.57
CA THR A 321 -3.96 -14.60 12.76
C THR A 321 -4.96 -13.78 13.58
N GLU A 322 -5.29 -14.21 14.80
CA GLU A 322 -6.17 -13.48 15.73
C GLU A 322 -5.59 -12.12 16.13
N ARG A 323 -4.27 -12.04 16.35
CA ARG A 323 -3.58 -10.78 16.64
C ARG A 323 -3.67 -9.83 15.44
N LEU A 324 -3.33 -10.29 14.24
CA LEU A 324 -3.38 -9.46 13.03
C LEU A 324 -4.81 -9.01 12.70
N TRP A 325 -5.80 -9.87 12.94
CA TRP A 325 -7.22 -9.49 12.85
C TRP A 325 -7.58 -8.38 13.82
N LYS A 326 -7.13 -8.49 15.08
CA LYS A 326 -7.33 -7.45 16.10
C LYS A 326 -6.66 -6.14 15.67
N ASP A 327 -5.43 -6.17 15.18
CA ASP A 327 -4.70 -4.98 14.75
C ASP A 327 -5.43 -4.27 13.59
N LEU A 328 -5.86 -5.00 12.56
CA LEU A 328 -6.68 -4.44 11.47
C LEU A 328 -8.04 -3.90 11.97
N SER A 329 -8.70 -4.63 12.86
CA SER A 329 -9.98 -4.21 13.43
C SER A 329 -9.86 -2.92 14.24
N GLN A 330 -8.78 -2.79 15.02
CA GLN A 330 -8.48 -1.58 15.76
C GLN A 330 -8.12 -0.43 14.82
N TRP A 331 -7.29 -0.67 13.79
CA TRP A 331 -7.01 0.32 12.75
C TRP A 331 -8.32 0.82 12.13
N TRP A 332 -9.27 -0.08 11.84
CA TRP A 332 -10.55 0.34 11.28
C TRP A 332 -11.38 1.17 12.26
N LYS A 333 -11.42 0.77 13.53
CA LYS A 333 -12.22 1.41 14.57
C LYS A 333 -11.73 2.81 14.93
N PHE A 334 -10.42 3.03 14.95
CA PHE A 334 -9.81 4.27 15.45
C PHE A 334 -9.38 5.24 14.35
N ARG A 335 -9.87 5.06 13.12
CA ARG A 335 -9.52 5.95 12.02
C ARG A 335 -9.87 7.40 12.34
N PRO A 336 -8.96 8.36 12.07
CA PRO A 336 -9.33 9.75 12.06
C PRO A 336 -10.31 10.03 10.90
N ARG A 337 -11.06 11.13 11.01
CA ARG A 337 -12.16 11.46 10.10
C ARG A 337 -11.73 11.51 8.64
N GLU A 338 -10.51 11.97 8.39
CA GLU A 338 -9.86 12.11 7.08
C GLU A 338 -9.57 10.76 6.40
N VAL A 339 -9.48 9.67 7.17
CA VAL A 339 -9.26 8.31 6.64
C VAL A 339 -10.58 7.58 6.40
N CYS A 340 -11.69 8.10 6.91
CA CYS A 340 -13.02 7.59 6.62
C CYS A 340 -13.53 8.09 5.24
N PRO A 341 -14.46 7.37 4.60
CA PRO A 341 -15.12 7.87 3.40
C PRO A 341 -15.81 9.21 3.65
N LEU A 342 -15.66 10.14 2.71
CA LEU A 342 -16.43 11.38 2.69
C LEU A 342 -17.91 11.09 2.39
N MET A 343 -18.16 10.14 1.50
CA MET A 343 -19.50 9.69 1.13
C MET A 343 -19.46 8.21 0.77
N ARG A 344 -20.50 7.47 1.17
CA ARG A 344 -20.72 6.07 0.78
C ARG A 344 -22.17 5.89 0.36
N ALA A 345 -22.39 5.33 -0.82
CA ALA A 345 -23.71 4.87 -1.28
C ALA A 345 -23.62 3.37 -1.57
N ASP A 346 -24.65 2.61 -1.16
CA ASP A 346 -24.69 1.18 -1.40
C ASP A 346 -24.88 0.86 -2.90
N ALA A 347 -24.53 -0.36 -3.29
CA ALA A 347 -24.66 -0.83 -4.67
C ALA A 347 -26.12 -0.77 -5.16
N THR A 348 -26.34 -0.23 -6.36
CA THR A 348 -27.69 -0.06 -6.95
C THR A 348 -27.89 -1.02 -8.11
N GLY A 349 -28.24 -2.26 -7.79
CA GLY A 349 -28.63 -3.28 -8.77
C GLY A 349 -27.47 -3.86 -9.60
N THR A 350 -27.81 -4.64 -10.63
CA THR A 350 -26.86 -5.44 -11.42
C THR A 350 -25.89 -4.60 -12.26
N ASN A 351 -26.28 -3.39 -12.69
CA ASN A 351 -25.42 -2.50 -13.47
C ASN A 351 -24.40 -1.73 -12.61
N SER A 352 -24.58 -1.70 -11.28
CA SER A 352 -23.67 -1.07 -10.33
C SER A 352 -23.51 -1.99 -9.10
N PRO A 353 -22.77 -3.11 -9.26
CA PRO A 353 -22.72 -4.16 -8.25
C PRO A 353 -21.79 -3.83 -7.07
N PHE A 354 -21.07 -2.71 -7.14
CA PHE A 354 -20.17 -2.23 -6.09
C PHE A 354 -20.71 -0.93 -5.46
N PRO A 355 -20.44 -0.69 -4.17
CA PRO A 355 -20.77 0.58 -3.52
C PRO A 355 -19.96 1.73 -4.13
N VAL A 356 -20.51 2.94 -4.06
CA VAL A 356 -19.77 4.16 -4.38
C VAL A 356 -19.16 4.69 -3.09
N THR A 357 -17.83 4.69 -2.98
CA THR A 357 -17.11 5.12 -1.77
C THR A 357 -16.07 6.18 -2.13
N ILE A 358 -16.33 7.43 -1.74
CA ILE A 358 -15.51 8.59 -2.09
C ILE A 358 -14.60 8.95 -0.92
N PHE A 359 -13.31 9.12 -1.18
CA PHE A 359 -12.34 9.63 -0.20
C PHE A 359 -11.76 10.98 -0.65
N SER A 360 -11.34 11.79 0.31
CA SER A 360 -10.69 13.08 0.04
C SER A 360 -9.20 12.99 -0.26
N ARG A 361 -8.53 11.87 0.08
CA ARG A 361 -7.07 11.73 0.03
C ARG A 361 -6.65 10.39 -0.57
N SER A 362 -5.54 10.40 -1.33
CA SER A 362 -4.91 9.19 -1.86
C SER A 362 -4.47 8.22 -0.77
N SER A 363 -3.95 8.73 0.35
CA SER A 363 -3.53 7.89 1.47
C SER A 363 -4.69 7.15 2.10
N SER A 364 -5.83 7.82 2.27
CA SER A 364 -7.07 7.21 2.78
C SER A 364 -7.57 6.08 1.87
N ILE A 365 -7.53 6.28 0.54
CA ILE A 365 -7.86 5.23 -0.43
C ILE A 365 -6.93 4.03 -0.22
N CYS A 366 -5.61 4.28 -0.19
CA CYS A 366 -4.60 3.24 -0.04
C CYS A 366 -4.75 2.46 1.27
N GLY A 367 -4.85 3.14 2.41
CA GLY A 367 -5.01 2.51 3.72
C GLY A 367 -6.25 1.60 3.79
N ASN A 368 -7.40 2.07 3.27
CA ASN A 368 -8.61 1.27 3.24
C ASN A 368 -8.49 0.09 2.25
N THR A 369 -7.84 0.28 1.10
CA THR A 369 -7.55 -0.82 0.16
C THR A 369 -6.75 -1.94 0.85
N PHE A 370 -5.68 -1.61 1.56
CA PHE A 370 -4.87 -2.59 2.28
C PHE A 370 -5.64 -3.23 3.45
N TYR A 371 -6.50 -2.48 4.14
CA TYR A 371 -7.39 -3.04 5.17
C TYR A 371 -8.34 -4.10 4.60
N HIS A 372 -9.08 -3.79 3.53
CA HIS A 372 -10.05 -4.74 2.98
C HIS A 372 -9.35 -5.95 2.36
N ALA A 373 -8.23 -5.76 1.65
CA ALA A 373 -7.45 -6.87 1.10
C ALA A 373 -6.89 -7.77 2.22
N GLY A 374 -6.35 -7.19 3.29
CA GLY A 374 -5.84 -7.95 4.44
C GLY A 374 -6.94 -8.70 5.18
N SER A 375 -8.12 -8.10 5.29
CA SER A 375 -9.29 -8.74 5.89
C SER A 375 -9.71 -9.98 5.09
N ILE A 376 -9.75 -9.90 3.75
CA ILE A 376 -10.03 -11.06 2.88
C ILE A 376 -9.01 -12.17 3.12
N LEU A 377 -7.70 -11.85 3.10
CA LEU A 377 -6.65 -12.86 3.31
C LEU A 377 -6.75 -13.55 4.67
N LEU A 378 -7.05 -12.81 5.74
CA LEU A 378 -7.23 -13.39 7.07
C LEU A 378 -8.51 -14.24 7.16
N LEU A 379 -9.61 -13.80 6.54
CA LEU A 379 -10.87 -14.57 6.51
C LEU A 379 -10.73 -15.87 5.70
N GLU A 380 -9.95 -15.86 4.62
CA GLU A 380 -9.64 -17.04 3.80
C GLU A 380 -8.92 -18.14 4.60
N THR A 381 -8.19 -17.79 5.67
CA THR A 381 -7.57 -18.80 6.56
C THR A 381 -8.59 -19.67 7.30
N GLY A 382 -9.84 -19.19 7.45
CA GLY A 382 -10.88 -19.83 8.26
C GLY A 382 -10.61 -19.83 9.77
N LEU A 383 -9.54 -19.16 10.24
CA LEU A 383 -9.17 -19.09 11.66
C LEU A 383 -9.86 -17.91 12.38
N VAL A 384 -10.26 -16.87 11.63
CA VAL A 384 -11.08 -15.76 12.11
C VAL A 384 -12.54 -16.20 12.19
N LYS A 385 -13.18 -16.09 13.37
CA LYS A 385 -14.57 -16.51 13.59
C LYS A 385 -15.40 -15.41 14.28
N ALA A 386 -16.63 -15.23 13.83
CA ALA A 386 -17.60 -14.31 14.41
C ALA A 386 -18.23 -14.85 15.72
N ASP A 387 -18.15 -16.16 15.98
CA ASP A 387 -18.84 -16.88 17.08
C ASP A 387 -18.48 -16.40 18.51
N LEU A 388 -17.50 -15.49 18.64
CA LEU A 388 -17.15 -14.86 19.92
C LEU A 388 -17.86 -13.52 20.17
N MET A 389 -18.67 -13.04 19.21
CA MET A 389 -19.42 -11.80 19.34
C MET A 389 -20.85 -12.11 19.79
N GLY A 390 -21.24 -11.61 20.96
CA GLY A 390 -22.59 -11.80 21.51
C GLY A 390 -23.70 -11.33 20.56
N GLN A 391 -24.93 -11.82 20.79
CA GLN A 391 -26.09 -11.58 19.93
C GLN A 391 -26.40 -10.08 19.67
N ASP A 392 -26.01 -9.18 20.57
CA ASP A 392 -26.25 -7.72 20.50
C ASP A 392 -25.26 -6.92 19.63
N THR A 393 -24.41 -7.57 18.84
CA THR A 393 -23.41 -6.86 18.03
C THR A 393 -24.04 -6.23 16.77
N LEU A 394 -23.87 -4.91 16.62
CA LEU A 394 -24.33 -4.09 15.48
C LEU A 394 -24.04 -4.74 14.11
N THR A 395 -24.96 -4.60 13.15
CA THR A 395 -24.88 -5.17 11.78
C THR A 395 -23.54 -4.90 11.07
N LEU A 396 -22.96 -3.70 11.24
CA LEU A 396 -21.66 -3.33 10.67
C LEU A 396 -20.50 -4.20 11.20
N CYS A 397 -20.55 -4.63 12.47
CA CYS A 397 -19.53 -5.52 13.02
C CYS A 397 -19.64 -6.93 12.42
N ARG A 398 -20.83 -7.37 12.00
CA ARG A 398 -21.02 -8.67 11.36
C ARG A 398 -20.51 -8.69 9.92
N LEU A 399 -20.68 -7.58 9.18
CA LEU A 399 -20.18 -7.44 7.80
C LEU A 399 -18.65 -7.49 7.70
N GLN A 400 -17.93 -7.07 8.75
CA GLN A 400 -16.47 -7.21 8.81
C GLN A 400 -16.00 -8.66 8.78
N PHE A 401 -16.85 -9.65 9.08
CA PHE A 401 -16.50 -11.06 8.97
C PHE A 401 -16.88 -11.68 7.62
N ASP A 402 -17.37 -10.87 6.67
CA ASP A 402 -17.76 -11.32 5.34
C ASP A 402 -16.73 -10.89 4.28
N ALA A 403 -16.00 -11.87 3.73
CA ALA A 403 -15.01 -11.64 2.68
C ALA A 403 -15.64 -11.05 1.41
N LEU A 404 -16.91 -11.36 1.11
CA LEU A 404 -17.62 -10.79 -0.05
C LEU A 404 -17.94 -9.31 0.16
N TRP A 405 -18.27 -8.90 1.39
CA TRP A 405 -18.44 -7.49 1.72
C TRP A 405 -17.14 -6.71 1.48
N HIS A 406 -16.00 -7.22 1.99
CA HIS A 406 -14.70 -6.61 1.73
C HIS A 406 -14.33 -6.57 0.23
N ALA A 407 -14.65 -7.63 -0.52
CA ALA A 407 -14.40 -7.67 -1.97
C ALA A 407 -15.21 -6.62 -2.73
N ARG A 408 -16.48 -6.41 -2.34
CA ARG A 408 -17.32 -5.35 -2.91
C ARG A 408 -16.82 -3.96 -2.54
N GLU A 409 -16.43 -3.73 -1.29
CA GLU A 409 -15.82 -2.46 -0.88
C GLU A 409 -14.55 -2.18 -1.69
N LEU A 410 -13.67 -3.16 -1.92
CA LEU A 410 -12.48 -2.98 -2.77
C LEU A 410 -12.83 -2.57 -4.21
N GLY A 411 -13.79 -3.26 -4.81
CA GLY A 411 -14.31 -2.89 -6.14
C GLY A 411 -14.83 -1.45 -6.15
N GLY A 412 -15.63 -1.09 -5.14
CA GLY A 412 -16.20 0.24 -4.98
C GLY A 412 -15.15 1.34 -4.78
N ILE A 413 -14.19 1.12 -3.89
CA ILE A 413 -13.07 2.04 -3.62
C ILE A 413 -12.30 2.29 -4.91
N SER A 414 -11.94 1.25 -5.65
CA SER A 414 -11.14 1.39 -6.86
C SER A 414 -11.92 2.07 -8.01
N MET A 415 -13.20 1.78 -8.16
CA MET A 415 -14.03 2.33 -9.25
C MET A 415 -14.56 3.74 -8.98
N SER A 416 -14.70 4.13 -7.70
CA SER A 416 -15.22 5.46 -7.33
C SER A 416 -14.15 6.55 -7.32
N ASN A 417 -12.87 6.18 -7.36
CA ASN A 417 -11.76 7.12 -7.21
C ASN A 417 -10.81 6.99 -8.41
N ASP A 418 -10.95 7.89 -9.39
CA ASP A 418 -10.15 7.93 -10.62
C ASP A 418 -8.74 8.51 -10.36
N SER A 419 -7.95 7.79 -9.56
CA SER A 419 -6.57 8.15 -9.21
C SER A 419 -5.60 7.10 -9.76
N HIS A 420 -4.83 7.46 -10.79
CA HIS A 420 -3.85 6.54 -11.39
C HIS A 420 -2.83 6.05 -10.36
N ALA A 421 -2.39 6.91 -9.44
CA ALA A 421 -1.50 6.53 -8.33
C ALA A 421 -2.08 5.40 -7.45
N ASN A 422 -3.38 5.44 -7.16
CA ASN A 422 -4.02 4.37 -6.41
C ASN A 422 -4.26 3.13 -7.27
N TRP A 423 -4.73 3.29 -8.51
CA TRP A 423 -5.02 2.16 -9.39
C TRP A 423 -3.84 1.23 -9.61
N VAL A 424 -2.63 1.75 -9.82
CA VAL A 424 -1.43 0.91 -9.98
C VAL A 424 -1.10 0.11 -8.72
N ASN A 425 -1.54 0.59 -7.54
CA ASN A 425 -1.44 -0.12 -6.27
C ASN A 425 -2.65 -1.05 -5.99
N HIS A 426 -3.71 -1.00 -6.81
CA HIS A 426 -4.94 -1.76 -6.62
C HIS A 426 -4.97 -3.10 -7.39
N LEU A 427 -4.02 -3.39 -8.28
CA LEU A 427 -4.02 -4.60 -9.11
C LEU A 427 -4.13 -5.89 -8.27
N GLN A 428 -3.25 -6.06 -7.28
CA GLN A 428 -3.28 -7.25 -6.42
C GLN A 428 -4.46 -7.24 -5.43
N PRO A 429 -4.83 -6.12 -4.78
CA PRO A 429 -6.08 -6.03 -4.01
C PRO A 429 -7.34 -6.43 -4.81
N LEU A 430 -7.47 -5.97 -6.04
CA LEU A 430 -8.58 -6.32 -6.93
C LEU A 430 -8.55 -7.80 -7.33
N TYR A 431 -7.37 -8.37 -7.54
CA TYR A 431 -7.22 -9.81 -7.73
C TYR A 431 -7.67 -10.60 -6.49
N ILE A 432 -7.26 -10.18 -5.28
CA ILE A 432 -7.71 -10.77 -4.01
C ILE A 432 -9.24 -10.69 -3.89
N ALA A 433 -9.85 -9.55 -4.20
CA ALA A 433 -11.30 -9.40 -4.25
C ALA A 433 -11.95 -10.35 -5.26
N GLY A 434 -11.36 -10.48 -6.45
CA GLY A 434 -11.83 -11.41 -7.49
C GLY A 434 -11.82 -12.88 -7.06
N ARG A 435 -10.81 -13.30 -6.29
CA ARG A 435 -10.75 -14.66 -5.72
C ARG A 435 -11.89 -14.92 -4.74
N ALA A 436 -12.32 -13.91 -3.97
CA ALA A 436 -13.44 -14.05 -3.05
C ALA A 436 -14.76 -14.39 -3.77
N PHE A 437 -14.96 -13.92 -5.01
CA PHE A 437 -16.13 -14.26 -5.85
C PHE A 437 -16.09 -15.68 -6.44
N ALA A 438 -15.00 -16.43 -6.25
CA ALA A 438 -14.89 -17.84 -6.66
C ALA A 438 -15.19 -18.81 -5.51
N ASN A 439 -14.79 -18.45 -4.28
CA ASN A 439 -14.80 -19.34 -3.11
C ASN A 439 -16.18 -19.50 -2.44
N SER A 440 -17.23 -18.86 -2.97
CA SER A 440 -18.59 -18.90 -2.42
C SER A 440 -19.33 -20.20 -2.70
N SER A 441 -18.98 -20.95 -3.75
CA SER A 441 -19.67 -22.17 -4.17
C SER A 441 -19.60 -23.31 -3.14
N HIS A 442 -18.80 -23.18 -2.08
CA HIS A 442 -18.70 -24.13 -0.96
C HIS A 442 -19.07 -23.56 0.41
N ARG A 443 -19.49 -22.28 0.50
CA ARG A 443 -19.91 -21.63 1.75
C ARG A 443 -21.14 -20.76 1.54
N GLY A 444 -22.23 -21.36 1.08
CA GLY A 444 -23.53 -20.70 1.03
C GLY A 444 -24.03 -20.36 2.45
N ARG A 445 -23.70 -19.16 2.94
CA ARG A 445 -24.51 -18.45 3.95
C ARG A 445 -24.89 -17.12 3.35
N HIS A 446 -26.03 -17.11 2.65
CA HIS A 446 -26.59 -15.88 2.14
C HIS A 446 -27.27 -15.15 3.30
N TRP A 447 -26.76 -13.97 3.68
CA TRP A 447 -27.49 -13.08 4.58
C TRP A 447 -28.59 -12.38 3.77
N GLY A 448 -29.84 -12.74 4.04
CA GLY A 448 -30.99 -12.06 3.46
C GLY A 448 -31.04 -10.59 3.88
N ARG A 449 -31.61 -9.74 3.04
CA ARG A 449 -31.80 -8.30 3.26
C ARG A 449 -32.64 -7.95 4.51
N ASP A 450 -33.22 -8.96 5.16
CA ASP A 450 -34.06 -8.87 6.36
C ASP A 450 -33.42 -9.49 7.63
N GLY A 451 -32.13 -9.81 7.60
CA GLY A 451 -31.41 -10.32 8.78
C GLY A 451 -31.76 -11.75 9.23
N SER A 452 -32.62 -12.45 8.49
CA SER A 452 -32.94 -13.87 8.70
C SER A 452 -31.93 -14.79 7.99
N LEU A 453 -31.46 -15.82 8.70
CA LEU A 453 -30.80 -16.99 8.09
C LEU A 453 -31.89 -17.85 7.42
N SER A 454 -31.83 -18.02 6.11
CA SER A 454 -32.63 -19.03 5.41
C SER A 454 -31.72 -20.02 4.71
N ASP A 455 -31.71 -21.25 5.18
CA ASP A 455 -31.14 -22.40 4.45
C ASP A 455 -32.17 -22.86 3.41
N THR A 456 -32.26 -22.16 2.29
CA THR A 456 -33.11 -22.58 1.16
C THR A 456 -32.25 -23.28 0.11
N TYR A 457 -32.29 -24.60 0.11
CA TYR A 457 -31.94 -25.43 -1.05
C TYR A 457 -33.09 -25.36 -2.07
N GLU A 458 -33.12 -24.31 -2.90
CA GLU A 458 -33.97 -24.30 -4.08
C GLU A 458 -33.12 -24.69 -5.31
N CYS A 459 -33.40 -25.89 -5.81
CA CYS A 459 -32.93 -26.38 -7.10
C CYS A 459 -33.66 -25.59 -8.19
N SER A 460 -33.06 -24.47 -8.63
CA SER A 460 -33.51 -23.68 -9.78
C SER A 460 -32.58 -23.99 -10.96
N ASP A 461 -33.14 -24.59 -12.01
CA ASP A 461 -32.49 -24.89 -13.31
C ASP A 461 -32.09 -23.63 -14.13
N HIS A 462 -32.10 -22.45 -13.52
CA HIS A 462 -31.34 -21.30 -13.99
C HIS A 462 -30.07 -21.20 -13.15
N VAL A 463 -28.94 -21.63 -13.71
CA VAL A 463 -27.61 -21.28 -13.19
C VAL A 463 -27.44 -19.78 -13.39
N VAL A 464 -28.00 -18.97 -12.48
CA VAL A 464 -27.55 -17.60 -12.31
C VAL A 464 -26.12 -17.75 -11.87
N GLU A 465 -25.21 -17.36 -12.75
CA GLU A 465 -23.80 -17.38 -12.44
C GLU A 465 -23.54 -16.44 -11.26
N ASP A 466 -23.23 -17.02 -10.10
CA ASP A 466 -23.00 -16.28 -8.86
C ASP A 466 -22.03 -15.12 -9.12
N PHE A 467 -22.44 -13.92 -8.69
CA PHE A 467 -21.67 -12.68 -8.81
C PHE A 467 -21.26 -12.30 -10.24
N ALA A 468 -22.00 -12.73 -11.28
CA ALA A 468 -21.69 -12.39 -12.68
C ALA A 468 -21.53 -10.88 -12.91
N SER A 469 -22.35 -10.06 -12.23
CA SER A 469 -22.26 -8.59 -12.34
C SER A 469 -20.95 -8.06 -11.76
N GLU A 470 -20.58 -8.49 -10.54
CA GLU A 470 -19.31 -8.14 -9.89
C GLU A 470 -18.10 -8.61 -10.73
N LYS A 471 -18.10 -9.86 -11.19
CA LYS A 471 -17.03 -10.45 -12.01
C LYS A 471 -16.82 -9.64 -13.29
N LEU A 472 -17.90 -9.30 -14.00
CA LEU A 472 -17.86 -8.51 -15.22
C LEU A 472 -17.39 -7.07 -14.96
N ALA A 473 -17.90 -6.42 -13.90
CA ALA A 473 -17.49 -5.08 -13.51
C ALA A 473 -15.99 -5.03 -13.16
N LEU A 474 -15.50 -6.04 -12.42
CA LEU A 474 -14.09 -6.16 -12.05
C LEU A 474 -13.18 -6.31 -13.28
N LEU A 475 -13.52 -7.20 -14.23
CA LEU A 475 -12.74 -7.37 -15.47
C LEU A 475 -12.73 -6.11 -16.33
N ARG A 476 -13.88 -5.41 -16.44
CA ARG A 476 -13.95 -4.13 -17.15
C ARG A 476 -13.09 -3.07 -16.49
N HIS A 477 -13.07 -3.03 -15.16
CA HIS A 477 -12.23 -2.09 -14.41
C HIS A 477 -10.74 -2.38 -14.56
N LEU A 478 -10.33 -3.65 -14.48
CA LEU A 478 -8.93 -4.05 -14.76
C LEU A 478 -8.49 -3.63 -16.17
N ALA A 479 -9.33 -3.89 -17.19
CA ALA A 479 -9.06 -3.44 -18.56
C ALA A 479 -9.00 -1.91 -18.69
N ARG A 480 -9.81 -1.18 -17.91
CA ARG A 480 -9.73 0.29 -17.81
C ARG A 480 -8.41 0.75 -17.22
N ILE A 481 -7.96 0.15 -16.11
CA ILE A 481 -6.68 0.46 -15.48
C ILE A 481 -5.54 0.23 -16.48
N GLU A 482 -5.52 -0.90 -17.19
CA GLU A 482 -4.46 -1.21 -18.17
C GLU A 482 -4.43 -0.19 -19.31
N ARG A 483 -5.59 0.14 -19.88
CA ARG A 483 -5.69 1.14 -20.96
C ARG A 483 -5.23 2.53 -20.53
N GLU A 484 -5.57 2.96 -19.33
CA GLU A 484 -5.33 4.34 -18.89
C GLU A 484 -3.95 4.54 -18.25
N THR A 485 -3.38 3.50 -17.64
CA THR A 485 -2.10 3.58 -16.91
C THR A 485 -0.95 2.89 -17.63
N GLY A 486 -1.24 1.98 -18.57
CA GLY A 486 -0.24 1.11 -19.21
C GLY A 486 0.22 -0.07 -18.34
N TRP A 487 -0.36 -0.26 -17.15
CA TRP A 487 -0.04 -1.40 -16.29
C TRP A 487 -0.76 -2.65 -16.74
N LYS A 488 0.00 -3.73 -16.99
CA LYS A 488 -0.58 -5.00 -17.41
C LYS A 488 -1.48 -5.59 -16.33
N THR A 489 -2.72 -5.87 -16.70
CA THR A 489 -3.74 -6.54 -15.88
C THR A 489 -4.25 -7.83 -16.54
N SER A 490 -3.88 -8.05 -17.81
CA SER A 490 -4.31 -9.18 -18.63
C SER A 490 -4.01 -10.54 -18.00
N GLU A 491 -2.84 -10.73 -17.39
CA GLU A 491 -2.48 -11.98 -16.69
C GLU A 491 -3.41 -12.25 -15.50
N ARG A 492 -3.59 -11.29 -14.60
CA ARG A 492 -4.54 -11.42 -13.47
C ARG A 492 -5.98 -11.60 -13.94
N SER A 493 -6.36 -10.94 -15.03
CA SER A 493 -7.68 -11.10 -15.64
C SER A 493 -7.88 -12.51 -16.19
N ALA A 494 -6.86 -13.10 -16.81
CA ALA A 494 -6.89 -14.48 -17.30
C ALA A 494 -6.95 -15.49 -16.15
N GLU A 495 -6.16 -15.29 -15.09
CA GLU A 495 -6.23 -16.10 -13.88
C GLU A 495 -7.62 -16.07 -13.24
N LEU A 496 -8.24 -14.88 -13.13
CA LEU A 496 -9.60 -14.76 -12.59
C LEU A 496 -10.63 -15.45 -13.48
N ARG A 497 -10.54 -15.32 -14.81
CA ARG A 497 -11.40 -16.04 -15.75
C ARG A 497 -11.30 -17.55 -15.57
N ASN A 498 -10.07 -18.07 -15.50
CA ASN A 498 -9.83 -19.50 -15.25
C ASN A 498 -10.42 -19.93 -13.90
N LEU A 499 -10.21 -19.13 -12.86
CA LEU A 499 -10.73 -19.40 -11.52
C LEU A 499 -12.27 -19.41 -11.48
N TRP A 500 -12.93 -18.58 -12.30
CA TRP A 500 -14.39 -18.52 -12.39
C TRP A 500 -15.01 -19.51 -13.39
N GLY A 501 -14.20 -20.26 -14.14
CA GLY A 501 -14.69 -21.23 -15.14
C GLY A 501 -14.99 -20.63 -16.52
N PHE A 502 -14.53 -19.41 -16.80
CA PHE A 502 -14.58 -18.76 -18.12
C PHE A 502 -13.36 -19.16 -18.96
N ALA A 503 -13.24 -20.43 -19.33
CA ALA A 503 -12.16 -20.89 -20.23
C ALA A 503 -12.44 -20.52 -21.69
#